data_AF-A0A9E3CQA5-F1
#
_entry.id   AF-A0A9E3CQA5-F1
#
_cell.length_a   1.000
_cell.length_b   1.000
_cell.length_c   1.000
_cell.angle_alpha   90.00
_cell.angle_beta   90.00
_cell.angle_gamma   90.00
#
_symmetry.space_group_name_H-M   'P 1'
#
loop_
_entity.id
_entity.type
_entity.pdbx_description
1 polymer ?
#
loop_
_entity_poly.entity_id
_entity_poly.type
_entity_poly.pdbx_seq_one_letter_code
_entity_poly.pdbx_strand_id
1 'polypeptide(L)'
;MRSVLFAVCVALALCPHGASAQERRPTIRPSNVLDRVKSYKARHPRLPPAALARYANALLARRGFDYDFDVCAIFLTPEMAAASRPGTLGTLKFFYRMVTLDDRGLMFKVFTDDRGGPCAECFLKVPSLRVTKTELRVVADGRVYELKRPKSFKLDEAQLVGPDLKTVLRTWQLPYQTIPVGVSPDGRRLYVDFYDDANLGGLVLEVSEDGRPSFRVKREVEADGGEWVEDHPKDASDADLSFKRFRAGRRTHVVRFSGPCT
;
A
#
# COMPACT_ATOMS: atom_id res chain seq x y z
N MET A 1 -83.65 14.23 -13.84
CA MET A 1 -82.55 13.30 -14.23
C MET A 1 -81.19 13.98 -14.04
N ARG A 2 -80.56 13.85 -12.87
CA ARG A 2 -79.13 14.14 -12.68
C ARG A 2 -78.62 13.26 -11.53
N SER A 3 -78.01 12.14 -11.89
CA SER A 3 -77.34 11.23 -10.94
C SER A 3 -75.87 11.64 -10.84
N VAL A 4 -75.43 11.98 -9.63
CA VAL A 4 -74.04 12.31 -9.31
C VAL A 4 -73.39 11.07 -8.69
N LEU A 5 -72.44 10.47 -9.39
CA LEU A 5 -71.62 9.36 -8.90
C LEU A 5 -70.37 9.92 -8.22
N PHE A 6 -70.25 9.72 -6.91
CA PHE A 6 -69.02 9.94 -6.15
C PHE A 6 -68.11 8.73 -6.30
N ALA A 7 -67.00 8.89 -7.02
CA ALA A 7 -65.92 7.90 -7.07
C ALA A 7 -64.97 8.13 -5.89
N VAL A 8 -64.98 7.21 -4.92
CA VAL A 8 -64.01 7.16 -3.82
C VAL A 8 -62.77 6.42 -4.31
N CYS A 9 -61.72 7.15 -4.66
CA CYS A 9 -60.40 6.58 -4.91
C CYS A 9 -59.71 6.24 -3.58
N VAL A 10 -59.76 4.96 -3.19
CA VAL A 10 -58.95 4.42 -2.10
C VAL A 10 -57.51 4.29 -2.60
N ALA A 11 -56.68 5.28 -2.28
CA ALA A 11 -55.24 5.20 -2.48
C ALA A 11 -54.64 4.23 -1.46
N LEU A 12 -54.43 2.99 -1.88
CA LEU A 12 -53.63 2.00 -1.16
C LEU A 12 -52.19 2.53 -1.05
N ALA A 13 -51.85 3.04 0.14
CA ALA A 13 -50.49 3.34 0.53
C ALA A 13 -49.70 2.01 0.61
N LEU A 14 -49.13 1.61 -0.52
CA LEU A 14 -48.09 0.59 -0.57
C LEU A 14 -46.88 1.15 0.19
N CYS A 15 -46.75 0.84 1.47
CA CYS A 15 -45.51 1.02 2.20
C CYS A 15 -44.42 0.28 1.42
N PRO A 16 -43.45 0.98 0.80
CA PRO A 16 -42.33 0.30 0.18
C PRO A 16 -41.64 -0.42 1.32
N HIS A 17 -41.72 -1.75 1.32
CA HIS A 17 -40.86 -2.58 2.14
C HIS A 17 -39.46 -2.23 1.68
N GLY A 18 -38.80 -1.35 2.42
CA GLY A 18 -37.41 -1.01 2.22
C GLY A 18 -36.67 -2.32 2.28
N ALA A 19 -36.35 -2.88 1.11
CA ALA A 19 -35.38 -3.93 0.99
C ALA A 19 -34.15 -3.37 1.67
N SER A 20 -33.90 -3.83 2.91
CA SER A 20 -32.68 -3.57 3.64
C SER A 20 -31.58 -3.98 2.69
N ALA A 21 -31.00 -3.00 2.00
CA ALA A 21 -29.89 -3.19 1.12
C ALA A 21 -28.76 -3.63 2.04
N GLN A 22 -28.62 -4.95 2.18
CA GLN A 22 -27.68 -5.58 3.07
C GLN A 22 -26.32 -5.00 2.71
N GLU A 23 -25.83 -4.07 3.55
CA GLU A 23 -24.76 -3.17 3.19
C GLU A 23 -23.53 -4.02 2.91
N ARG A 24 -23.18 -4.15 1.62
CA ARG A 24 -22.10 -5.04 1.20
C ARG A 24 -20.81 -4.48 1.79
N ARG A 25 -20.28 -5.19 2.78
CA ARG A 25 -18.99 -4.89 3.41
C ARG A 25 -17.90 -4.94 2.34
N PRO A 26 -17.19 -3.83 2.08
CA PRO A 26 -16.15 -3.82 1.06
C PRO A 26 -15.05 -4.82 1.40
N THR A 27 -14.52 -5.47 0.39
CA THR A 27 -13.49 -6.49 0.52
C THR A 27 -12.14 -5.94 0.07
N ILE A 28 -11.16 -5.98 0.98
CA ILE A 28 -9.75 -5.69 0.71
C ILE A 28 -9.05 -7.01 0.40
N ARG A 29 -8.42 -7.09 -0.77
CA ARG A 29 -7.59 -8.22 -1.22
C ARG A 29 -6.31 -7.68 -1.86
N PRO A 30 -5.20 -8.43 -1.81
CA PRO A 30 -4.01 -8.07 -2.58
C PRO A 30 -4.32 -7.79 -4.06
N SER A 31 -3.61 -6.82 -4.64
CA SER A 31 -3.82 -6.28 -5.99
C SER A 31 -3.32 -7.20 -7.10
N ASN A 32 -2.25 -7.95 -6.80
CA ASN A 32 -1.45 -8.77 -7.70
C ASN A 32 -0.90 -7.95 -8.89
N VAL A 33 -0.62 -6.66 -8.70
CA VAL A 33 -0.13 -5.78 -9.78
C VAL A 33 1.22 -6.25 -10.31
N LEU A 34 2.17 -6.60 -9.42
CA LEU A 34 3.50 -7.07 -9.82
C LEU A 34 3.44 -8.33 -10.69
N ASP A 35 2.66 -9.34 -10.29
CA ASP A 35 2.46 -10.58 -11.05
C ASP A 35 1.89 -10.32 -12.45
N ARG A 36 0.95 -9.37 -12.55
CA ARG A 36 0.34 -9.00 -13.84
C ARG A 36 1.32 -8.29 -14.75
N VAL A 37 2.15 -7.39 -14.20
CA VAL A 37 3.20 -6.70 -14.96
C VAL A 37 4.26 -7.71 -15.42
N LYS A 38 4.71 -8.62 -14.55
CA LYS A 38 5.65 -9.70 -14.86
C LYS A 38 5.12 -10.60 -15.98
N SER A 39 3.87 -11.07 -15.84
CA SER A 39 3.20 -11.89 -16.86
C SER A 39 3.03 -11.16 -18.20
N TYR A 40 2.72 -9.86 -18.17
CA TYR A 40 2.59 -9.06 -19.38
C TYR A 40 3.93 -8.89 -20.09
N LYS A 41 5.02 -8.62 -19.36
CA LYS A 41 6.38 -8.57 -19.89
C LYS A 41 6.82 -9.91 -20.49
N ALA A 42 6.55 -11.02 -19.80
CA ALA A 42 6.91 -12.36 -20.28
C ALA A 42 6.23 -12.69 -21.64
N ARG A 43 4.98 -12.26 -21.84
CA ARG A 43 4.27 -12.42 -23.12
C ARG A 43 4.71 -11.43 -24.21
N HIS A 44 5.40 -10.35 -23.83
CA HIS A 44 5.87 -9.31 -24.75
C HIS A 44 7.35 -8.98 -24.47
N PRO A 45 8.29 -9.91 -24.74
CA PRO A 45 9.69 -9.77 -24.33
C PRO A 45 10.42 -8.60 -25.00
N ARG A 46 9.92 -8.11 -26.14
CA ARG A 46 10.46 -6.95 -26.87
C ARG A 46 9.80 -5.62 -26.47
N LEU A 47 8.92 -5.61 -25.47
CA LEU A 47 8.21 -4.41 -25.04
C LEU A 47 9.20 -3.40 -24.44
N PRO A 48 9.25 -2.15 -24.92
CA PRO A 48 10.11 -1.13 -24.35
C PRO A 48 9.76 -0.85 -22.87
N PRO A 49 10.74 -0.55 -21.99
CA PRO A 49 10.48 -0.26 -20.57
C PRO A 49 9.42 0.84 -20.36
N ALA A 50 9.44 1.91 -21.16
CA ALA A 50 8.44 2.98 -21.07
C ALA A 50 7.00 2.48 -21.34
N ALA A 51 6.83 1.54 -22.27
CA ALA A 51 5.52 0.95 -22.54
C ALA A 51 5.08 0.01 -21.40
N LEU A 52 6.01 -0.74 -20.79
CA LEU A 52 5.73 -1.55 -19.60
C LEU A 52 5.35 -0.68 -18.41
N ALA A 53 6.04 0.44 -18.18
CA ALA A 53 5.73 1.40 -17.12
C ALA A 53 4.32 1.99 -17.31
N ARG A 54 3.93 2.36 -18.54
CA ARG A 54 2.56 2.83 -18.82
C ARG A 54 1.51 1.76 -18.50
N TYR A 55 1.75 0.51 -18.91
CA TYR A 55 0.87 -0.62 -18.58
C TYR A 55 0.74 -0.82 -17.06
N ALA A 56 1.86 -0.80 -16.35
CA ALA A 56 1.92 -0.97 -14.90
C ALA A 56 1.19 0.16 -14.16
N ASN A 57 1.40 1.41 -14.57
CA ASN A 57 0.68 2.56 -14.00
C ASN A 57 -0.82 2.52 -14.26
N ALA A 58 -1.26 2.03 -15.43
CA ALA A 58 -2.68 1.82 -15.72
C ALA A 58 -3.30 0.69 -14.89
N LEU A 59 -2.53 -0.32 -14.50
CA LEU A 59 -2.97 -1.33 -13.53
C LEU A 59 -3.05 -0.74 -12.12
N LEU A 60 -2.00 -0.05 -11.69
CA LEU A 60 -1.89 0.58 -10.38
C LEU A 60 -3.05 1.54 -10.11
N ALA A 61 -3.40 2.40 -11.08
CA ALA A 61 -4.54 3.32 -10.96
C ALA A 61 -5.89 2.64 -10.69
N ARG A 62 -6.05 1.38 -11.08
CA ARG A 62 -7.30 0.61 -10.91
C ARG A 62 -7.27 -0.34 -9.73
N ARG A 63 -6.09 -0.78 -9.31
CA ARG A 63 -5.92 -1.88 -8.36
C ARG A 63 -5.18 -1.51 -7.09
N GLY A 64 -4.56 -0.33 -7.03
CA GLY A 64 -3.62 0.00 -5.96
C GLY A 64 -2.29 -0.75 -6.12
N PHE A 65 -1.29 -0.31 -5.37
CA PHE A 65 -0.09 -1.08 -5.10
C PHE A 65 -0.24 -1.72 -3.71
N ASP A 66 0.24 -2.93 -3.52
CA ASP A 66 0.14 -3.60 -2.22
C ASP A 66 1.16 -2.99 -1.24
N TYR A 67 0.65 -2.53 -0.10
CA TYR A 67 1.45 -2.08 1.05
C TYR A 67 1.40 -3.15 2.13
N ASP A 68 2.56 -3.58 2.62
CA ASP A 68 2.75 -4.65 3.60
C ASP A 68 2.73 -4.04 5.00
N PHE A 69 1.54 -3.91 5.59
CA PHE A 69 1.38 -3.36 6.93
C PHE A 69 1.70 -4.39 7.99
N ASP A 70 2.63 -4.10 8.91
CA ASP A 70 2.77 -4.88 10.14
C ASP A 70 1.55 -4.64 11.03
N VAL A 71 0.79 -5.71 11.23
CA VAL A 71 -0.44 -5.75 12.01
C VAL A 71 -0.40 -6.84 13.08
N CYS A 72 0.78 -7.26 13.55
CA CYS A 72 0.89 -8.32 14.55
C CYS A 72 0.03 -8.07 15.80
N ALA A 73 -0.06 -6.82 16.27
CA ALA A 73 -0.90 -6.45 17.41
C ALA A 73 -2.39 -6.81 17.21
N ILE A 74 -2.87 -6.90 15.97
CA ILE A 74 -4.24 -7.32 15.63
C ILE A 74 -4.36 -8.85 15.69
N PHE A 75 -3.36 -9.60 15.21
CA PHE A 75 -3.40 -11.06 15.23
C PHE A 75 -3.17 -11.68 16.61
N LEU A 76 -2.46 -10.96 17.48
CA LEU A 76 -2.21 -11.38 18.86
C LEU A 76 -3.43 -11.19 19.78
N THR A 77 -4.55 -10.65 19.31
CA THR A 77 -5.76 -10.62 20.13
C THR A 77 -6.32 -12.03 20.33
N PRO A 78 -6.88 -12.36 21.50
CA PRO A 78 -7.43 -13.69 21.78
C PRO A 78 -8.44 -14.17 20.73
N GLU A 79 -9.25 -13.25 20.19
CA GLU A 79 -10.26 -13.56 19.17
C GLU A 79 -9.64 -14.01 17.85
N MET A 80 -8.56 -13.34 17.40
CA MET A 80 -7.87 -13.68 16.16
C MET A 80 -6.95 -14.89 16.33
N ALA A 81 -6.33 -15.05 17.49
CA ALA A 81 -5.56 -16.23 17.83
C ALA A 81 -6.45 -17.50 17.84
N ALA A 82 -7.67 -17.41 18.41
CA ALA A 82 -8.62 -18.52 18.40
C ALA A 82 -9.12 -18.89 16.99
N ALA A 83 -9.22 -17.91 16.09
CA ALA A 83 -9.58 -18.13 14.68
C ALA A 83 -8.41 -18.73 13.87
N SER A 84 -7.17 -18.58 14.34
CA SER A 84 -5.94 -18.99 13.66
C SER A 84 -5.42 -20.34 14.14
N ARG A 85 -6.31 -21.35 14.26
CA ARG A 85 -5.95 -22.67 14.80
C ARG A 85 -4.78 -23.31 14.02
N PRO A 86 -3.82 -23.95 14.71
CA PRO A 86 -2.76 -24.73 14.08
C PRO A 86 -3.36 -25.76 13.10
N GLY A 87 -2.92 -25.75 11.84
CA GLY A 87 -3.41 -26.64 10.79
C GLY A 87 -4.35 -25.99 9.75
N THR A 88 -4.79 -24.75 9.94
CA THR A 88 -5.44 -23.98 8.85
C THR A 88 -4.38 -23.34 7.94
N LEU A 89 -3.75 -24.15 7.09
CA LEU A 89 -2.98 -23.65 5.94
C LEU A 89 -3.95 -22.95 4.99
N GLY A 90 -3.87 -21.62 4.87
CA GLY A 90 -4.69 -20.86 3.95
C GLY A 90 -4.96 -19.42 4.36
N THR A 91 -5.51 -18.65 3.42
CA THR A 91 -5.84 -17.24 3.59
C THR A 91 -6.78 -17.03 4.80
N LEU A 92 -6.30 -16.29 5.80
CA LEU A 92 -7.11 -15.83 6.91
C LEU A 92 -8.06 -14.74 6.43
N LYS A 93 -9.31 -14.81 6.87
CA LYS A 93 -10.35 -13.83 6.58
C LYS A 93 -10.91 -13.31 7.90
N PHE A 94 -10.87 -12.01 8.09
CA PHE A 94 -11.46 -11.35 9.26
C PHE A 94 -12.18 -10.06 8.86
N PHE A 95 -12.91 -9.47 9.81
CA PHE A 95 -13.56 -8.18 9.62
C PHE A 95 -12.85 -7.14 10.47
N TYR A 96 -12.55 -5.99 9.87
CA TYR A 96 -11.86 -4.91 10.55
C TYR A 96 -12.61 -3.60 10.34
N ARG A 97 -12.82 -2.84 11.42
CA ARG A 97 -13.45 -1.52 11.35
C ARG A 97 -12.39 -0.48 11.02
N MET A 98 -12.50 0.15 9.86
CA MET A 98 -11.68 1.32 9.51
C MET A 98 -12.53 2.59 9.62
N VAL A 99 -11.85 3.73 9.76
CA VAL A 99 -12.50 5.05 9.86
C VAL A 99 -12.23 5.81 8.57
N THR A 100 -13.28 6.30 7.94
CA THR A 100 -13.18 7.17 6.76
C THR A 100 -12.70 8.58 7.15
N LEU A 101 -12.27 9.38 6.17
CA LEU A 101 -11.83 10.76 6.46
C LEU A 101 -12.96 11.65 7.04
N ASP A 102 -14.22 11.32 6.76
CA ASP A 102 -15.42 11.96 7.34
C ASP A 102 -15.90 11.31 8.66
N ASP A 103 -15.01 10.58 9.36
CA ASP A 103 -15.23 9.99 10.69
C ASP A 103 -16.28 8.88 10.78
N ARG A 104 -16.73 8.33 9.64
CA ARG A 104 -17.62 7.15 9.64
C ARG A 104 -16.82 5.86 9.82
N GLY A 105 -17.37 4.97 10.66
CA GLY A 105 -16.83 3.62 10.80
C GLY A 105 -17.37 2.71 9.72
N LEU A 106 -16.49 2.05 8.97
CA LEU A 106 -16.86 1.09 7.93
C LEU A 106 -16.20 -0.26 8.20
N MET A 107 -17.01 -1.33 8.15
CA MET A 107 -16.53 -2.70 8.30
C MET A 107 -15.99 -3.22 6.98
N PHE A 108 -14.69 -3.49 6.92
CA PHE A 108 -14.04 -4.14 5.79
C PHE A 108 -13.90 -5.62 6.05
N LYS A 109 -14.06 -6.42 5.00
CA LYS A 109 -13.63 -7.82 4.98
C LYS A 109 -12.21 -7.86 4.46
N VAL A 110 -11.28 -8.36 5.27
CA VAL A 110 -9.85 -8.33 5.02
C VAL A 110 -9.33 -9.76 4.86
N PHE A 111 -8.39 -9.92 3.93
CA PHE A 111 -7.72 -11.19 3.67
C PHE A 111 -6.21 -11.02 3.88
N THR A 112 -5.59 -11.95 4.59
CA THR A 112 -4.13 -12.10 4.62
C THR A 112 -3.75 -13.56 4.43
N ASP A 113 -2.68 -13.81 3.72
CA ASP A 113 -1.99 -15.09 3.62
C ASP A 113 -0.71 -15.15 4.48
N ASP A 114 -0.30 -14.02 5.06
CA ASP A 114 0.90 -13.90 5.87
C ASP A 114 0.56 -13.91 7.37
N ARG A 115 1.06 -14.92 8.09
CA ARG A 115 0.75 -15.18 9.51
C ARG A 115 1.99 -15.21 10.40
N GLY A 116 3.10 -14.61 9.98
CA GLY A 116 4.35 -14.75 10.72
C GLY A 116 5.47 -15.17 9.79
N GLY A 117 6.33 -14.23 9.42
CA GLY A 117 7.63 -14.53 8.83
C GLY A 117 8.62 -15.08 9.87
N PRO A 118 9.82 -15.53 9.45
CA PRO A 118 10.90 -15.93 10.35
C PRO A 118 11.29 -14.82 11.35
N CYS A 119 10.97 -13.57 11.05
CA CYS A 119 11.15 -12.39 11.89
C CYS A 119 9.96 -12.08 12.81
N ALA A 120 9.01 -13.02 12.94
CA ALA A 120 7.77 -12.86 13.71
C ALA A 120 6.87 -11.70 13.24
N GLU A 121 7.00 -11.29 11.98
CA GLU A 121 6.21 -10.21 11.37
C GLU A 121 4.90 -10.73 10.80
N CYS A 122 3.82 -9.95 10.93
CA CYS A 122 2.49 -10.35 10.52
C CYS A 122 1.97 -9.31 9.53
N PHE A 123 2.20 -9.56 8.25
CA PHE A 123 1.88 -8.59 7.22
C PHE A 123 0.43 -8.68 6.77
N LEU A 124 -0.16 -7.51 6.54
CA LEU A 124 -1.41 -7.36 5.82
C LEU A 124 -1.17 -6.52 4.57
N LYS A 125 -1.33 -7.16 3.42
CA LYS A 125 -1.24 -6.51 2.11
C LYS A 125 -2.51 -5.72 1.81
N VAL A 126 -2.39 -4.39 1.77
CA VAL A 126 -3.52 -3.49 1.47
C VAL A 126 -3.27 -2.74 0.16
N PRO A 127 -4.04 -3.02 -0.91
CA PRO A 127 -3.95 -2.30 -2.18
C PRO A 127 -4.30 -0.82 -2.00
N SER A 128 -3.30 0.05 -2.18
CA SER A 128 -3.44 1.49 -1.96
C SER A 128 -2.93 2.31 -3.14
N LEU A 129 -3.65 3.38 -3.47
CA LEU A 129 -3.26 4.38 -4.45
C LEU A 129 -2.42 5.50 -3.82
N ARG A 130 -2.51 5.65 -2.51
CA ARG A 130 -1.79 6.65 -1.71
C ARG A 130 -1.73 6.19 -0.26
N VAL A 131 -0.57 6.30 0.37
CA VAL A 131 -0.37 6.01 1.80
C VAL A 131 0.47 7.09 2.45
N THR A 132 -0.05 7.71 3.50
CA THR A 132 0.67 8.69 4.31
C THR A 132 0.75 8.23 5.77
N LYS A 133 1.33 9.05 6.65
CA LYS A 133 1.37 8.75 8.08
C LYS A 133 -0.01 8.61 8.73
N THR A 134 -1.03 9.26 8.16
CA THR A 134 -2.35 9.40 8.78
C THR A 134 -3.50 8.99 7.88
N GLU A 135 -3.26 8.74 6.59
CA GLU A 135 -4.32 8.49 5.61
C GLU A 135 -3.95 7.36 4.63
N LEU A 136 -4.97 6.65 4.16
CA LEU A 136 -4.90 5.63 3.13
C LEU A 136 -5.95 5.91 2.04
N ARG A 137 -5.57 5.71 0.77
CA ARG A 137 -6.51 5.69 -0.36
C ARG A 137 -6.57 4.28 -0.92
N VAL A 138 -7.41 3.44 -0.33
CA VAL A 138 -7.48 1.97 -0.53
C VAL A 138 -8.40 1.62 -1.69
N VAL A 139 -8.05 0.58 -2.45
CA VAL A 139 -8.93 -0.03 -3.45
C VAL A 139 -9.59 -1.28 -2.87
N ALA A 140 -10.92 -1.30 -2.75
CA ALA A 140 -11.70 -2.44 -2.28
C ALA A 140 -12.90 -2.69 -3.20
N ASP A 141 -13.07 -3.93 -3.67
CA ASP A 141 -14.10 -4.31 -4.66
C ASP A 141 -14.20 -3.35 -5.87
N GLY A 142 -13.05 -2.88 -6.37
CA GLY A 142 -12.97 -1.96 -7.51
C GLY A 142 -13.37 -0.51 -7.20
N ARG A 143 -13.66 -0.17 -5.95
CA ARG A 143 -13.96 1.19 -5.49
C ARG A 143 -12.80 1.74 -4.67
N VAL A 144 -12.64 3.06 -4.70
CA VAL A 144 -11.62 3.77 -3.90
C VAL A 144 -12.25 4.29 -2.61
N TYR A 145 -11.59 4.05 -1.49
CA TYR A 145 -11.98 4.52 -0.17
C TYR A 145 -10.87 5.39 0.42
N GLU A 146 -11.25 6.53 0.98
CA GLU A 146 -10.34 7.43 1.70
C GLU A 146 -10.54 7.23 3.20
N LEU A 147 -9.48 6.75 3.85
CA LEU A 147 -9.51 6.23 5.21
C LEU A 147 -8.42 6.90 6.05
N LYS A 148 -8.70 7.10 7.33
CA LYS A 148 -7.67 7.38 8.32
C LYS A 148 -6.85 6.11 8.52
N ARG A 149 -5.52 6.21 8.46
CA ARG A 149 -4.61 5.09 8.68
C ARG A 149 -4.70 4.65 10.15
N PRO A 150 -5.07 3.39 10.45
CA PRO A 150 -5.05 2.90 11.82
C PRO A 150 -3.64 2.96 12.41
N LYS A 151 -3.49 3.35 13.68
CA LYS A 151 -2.18 3.37 14.35
C LYS A 151 -1.54 1.98 14.46
N SER A 152 -2.36 0.93 14.44
CA SER A 152 -1.93 -0.47 14.45
C SER A 152 -1.47 -0.97 13.07
N PHE A 153 -1.56 -0.15 12.02
CA PHE A 153 -1.10 -0.48 10.68
C PHE A 153 0.26 0.21 10.50
N LYS A 154 1.31 -0.44 10.99
CA LYS A 154 2.67 0.07 10.89
C LYS A 154 3.25 -0.22 9.51
N LEU A 155 4.12 0.66 9.04
CA LEU A 155 4.87 0.50 7.81
C LEU A 155 6.30 0.90 8.04
N ASP A 156 7.18 0.33 7.22
CA ASP A 156 8.54 0.83 7.08
C ASP A 156 8.56 2.24 6.50
N GLU A 157 9.56 2.99 6.95
CA GLU A 157 9.80 4.34 6.49
C GLU A 157 11.23 4.46 5.95
N ALA A 158 11.36 5.22 4.87
CA ALA A 158 12.63 5.77 4.45
C ALA A 158 12.62 7.28 4.69
N GLN A 159 13.75 7.83 5.08
CA GLN A 159 13.84 9.22 5.53
C GLN A 159 15.02 9.91 4.87
N LEU A 160 14.76 11.05 4.23
CA LEU A 160 15.82 11.94 3.77
C LEU A 160 16.37 12.66 5.00
N VAL A 161 17.67 12.55 5.25
CA VAL A 161 18.32 13.19 6.40
C VAL A 161 19.27 14.31 5.97
N GLY A 162 19.49 15.25 6.88
CA GLY A 162 20.46 16.33 6.72
C GLY A 162 21.91 15.85 6.81
N PRO A 163 22.89 16.78 6.65
CA PRO A 163 24.32 16.46 6.75
C PRO A 163 24.75 15.88 8.09
N ASP A 164 23.99 16.14 9.16
CA ASP A 164 24.22 15.61 10.51
C ASP A 164 23.76 14.15 10.67
N LEU A 165 23.16 13.56 9.62
CA LEU A 165 22.56 12.22 9.60
C LEU A 165 21.44 11.99 10.63
N LYS A 166 20.95 13.05 11.28
CA LYS A 166 19.98 13.00 12.38
C LYS A 166 18.72 13.79 12.06
N THR A 167 18.87 14.97 11.48
CA THR A 167 17.74 15.84 11.13
C THR A 167 16.96 15.22 9.98
N VAL A 168 15.72 14.83 10.24
CA VAL A 168 14.81 14.30 9.21
C VAL A 168 14.25 15.45 8.39
N LEU A 169 14.61 15.49 7.11
CA LEU A 169 14.13 16.48 6.16
C LEU A 169 12.81 16.04 5.51
N ARG A 170 12.66 14.73 5.24
CA ARG A 170 11.46 14.13 4.65
C ARG A 170 11.29 12.68 5.06
N THR A 171 10.08 12.15 4.87
CA THR A 171 9.75 10.75 5.12
C THR A 171 8.88 10.21 4.00
N TRP A 172 9.21 9.01 3.53
CA TRP A 172 8.39 8.21 2.63
C TRP A 172 7.85 7.00 3.36
N GLN A 173 6.58 6.68 3.13
CA GLN A 173 5.98 5.43 3.60
C GLN A 173 6.26 4.35 2.56
N LEU A 174 7.06 3.35 2.92
CA LEU A 174 7.43 2.31 1.99
C LEU A 174 6.27 1.32 1.83
N PRO A 175 6.07 0.78 0.61
CA PRO A 175 5.09 -0.27 0.39
C PRO A 175 5.52 -1.62 0.94
N TYR A 176 6.81 -1.84 1.13
CA TYR A 176 7.36 -3.04 1.73
C TYR A 176 8.81 -2.75 2.14
N GLN A 177 9.39 -3.59 2.99
CA GLN A 177 10.78 -3.49 3.39
C GLN A 177 11.69 -3.64 2.17
N THR A 178 12.46 -2.61 1.85
CA THR A 178 13.28 -2.58 0.64
C THR A 178 14.44 -1.59 0.74
N ILE A 179 15.43 -1.79 -0.12
CA ILE A 179 16.61 -0.94 -0.19
C ILE A 179 16.38 0.15 -1.24
N PRO A 180 16.49 1.44 -0.87
CA PRO A 180 16.44 2.52 -1.84
C PRO A 180 17.55 2.42 -2.90
N VAL A 181 17.19 2.75 -4.14
CA VAL A 181 18.08 2.70 -5.31
C VAL A 181 18.28 4.05 -5.98
N GLY A 182 17.52 5.07 -5.57
CA GLY A 182 17.71 6.44 -6.03
C GLY A 182 16.81 7.44 -5.31
N VAL A 183 17.09 8.72 -5.53
CA VAL A 183 16.30 9.85 -5.04
C VAL A 183 16.25 10.89 -6.15
N SER A 184 15.11 11.56 -6.35
CA SER A 184 15.02 12.64 -7.34
C SER A 184 15.92 13.83 -6.99
N PRO A 185 16.34 14.66 -7.97
CA PRO A 185 17.22 15.80 -7.69
C PRO A 185 16.66 16.80 -6.65
N ASP A 186 15.34 17.00 -6.62
CA ASP A 186 14.66 17.85 -5.64
C ASP A 186 14.45 17.18 -4.26
N GLY A 187 14.80 15.89 -4.14
CA GLY A 187 14.67 15.11 -2.92
C GLY A 187 13.23 14.76 -2.56
N ARG A 188 12.25 14.87 -3.48
CA ARG A 188 10.82 14.67 -3.18
C ARG A 188 10.31 13.28 -3.54
N ARG A 189 11.08 12.50 -4.28
CA ARG A 189 10.73 11.16 -4.74
C ARG A 189 11.83 10.20 -4.37
N LEU A 190 11.43 9.05 -3.86
CA LEU A 190 12.32 7.92 -3.58
C LEU A 190 12.10 6.87 -4.66
N TYR A 191 13.18 6.23 -5.11
CA TYR A 191 13.11 5.10 -6.03
C TYR A 191 13.57 3.84 -5.29
N VAL A 192 12.76 2.78 -5.37
CA VAL A 192 13.05 1.47 -4.79
C VAL A 192 12.96 0.39 -5.86
N ASP A 193 13.78 -0.66 -5.72
CA ASP A 193 13.66 -1.85 -6.57
C ASP A 193 12.51 -2.74 -6.07
N PHE A 194 12.06 -3.63 -6.96
CA PHE A 194 11.10 -4.68 -6.61
C PHE A 194 11.84 -5.87 -5.99
N TYR A 195 11.14 -6.74 -5.25
CA TYR A 195 11.70 -8.02 -4.82
C TYR A 195 12.39 -8.76 -5.99
N ASP A 196 13.46 -9.48 -5.67
CA ASP A 196 14.36 -10.10 -6.66
C ASP A 196 13.64 -10.98 -7.69
N ASP A 197 12.52 -11.58 -7.31
CA ASP A 197 11.71 -12.45 -8.14
C ASP A 197 10.87 -11.70 -9.19
N ALA A 198 10.64 -10.39 -9.03
CA ALA A 198 9.80 -9.63 -9.94
C ALA A 198 10.48 -9.37 -11.30
N ASN A 199 11.82 -9.23 -11.33
CA ASN A 199 12.66 -8.95 -12.51
C ASN A 199 11.93 -8.15 -13.61
N LEU A 200 11.50 -6.93 -13.28
CA LEU A 200 10.73 -6.07 -14.18
C LEU A 200 11.61 -5.31 -15.20
N GLY A 201 12.89 -5.67 -15.32
CA GLY A 201 13.80 -5.34 -16.43
C GLY A 201 13.92 -3.86 -16.73
N GLY A 202 14.43 -3.10 -15.76
CA GLY A 202 14.67 -1.67 -15.93
C GLY A 202 13.50 -0.78 -15.50
N LEU A 203 12.55 -1.31 -14.72
CA LEU A 203 11.60 -0.50 -13.98
C LEU A 203 12.03 -0.40 -12.51
N VAL A 204 11.67 0.73 -11.89
CA VAL A 204 11.71 0.96 -10.44
C VAL A 204 10.35 1.46 -9.97
N LEU A 205 10.10 1.36 -8.67
CA LEU A 205 8.95 1.98 -8.03
C LEU A 205 9.35 3.34 -7.47
N GLU A 206 8.70 4.40 -7.96
CA GLU A 206 8.73 5.72 -7.37
C GLU A 206 7.73 5.78 -6.22
N VAL A 207 8.18 6.25 -5.05
CA VAL A 207 7.34 6.63 -3.92
C VAL A 207 7.48 8.14 -3.73
N SER A 208 6.39 8.87 -3.98
CA SER A 208 6.38 10.32 -3.80
C SER A 208 6.23 10.73 -2.34
N GLU A 209 6.61 11.96 -2.01
CA GLU A 209 6.41 12.59 -0.69
C GLU A 209 4.93 12.60 -0.26
N ASP A 210 3.98 12.68 -1.20
CA ASP A 210 2.54 12.60 -0.89
C ASP A 210 2.02 11.16 -0.77
N GLY A 211 2.91 10.15 -0.88
CA GLY A 211 2.61 8.75 -0.62
C GLY A 211 2.07 7.98 -1.82
N ARG A 212 2.19 8.50 -3.05
CA ARG A 212 1.72 7.82 -4.27
C ARG A 212 2.82 6.94 -4.87
N PRO A 213 2.51 5.67 -5.15
CA PRO A 213 3.40 4.82 -5.93
C PRO A 213 3.25 5.06 -7.44
N SER A 214 4.34 4.98 -8.19
CA SER A 214 4.34 5.00 -9.65
C SER A 214 5.48 4.17 -10.22
N PHE A 215 5.24 3.40 -11.27
CA PHE A 215 6.30 2.74 -12.01
C PHE A 215 7.07 3.76 -12.88
N ARG A 216 8.40 3.70 -12.84
CA ARG A 216 9.31 4.54 -13.64
C ARG A 216 10.32 3.67 -14.35
N VAL A 217 10.85 4.18 -15.47
CA VAL A 217 11.99 3.55 -16.15
C VAL A 217 13.26 3.93 -15.39
N LYS A 218 14.00 2.92 -14.91
CA LYS A 218 15.19 3.08 -14.04
C LYS A 218 16.21 4.05 -14.64
N ARG A 219 16.51 3.90 -15.93
CA ARG A 219 17.47 4.75 -16.66
C ARG A 219 17.01 6.20 -16.83
N GLU A 220 15.70 6.46 -16.91
CA GLU A 220 15.17 7.83 -17.07
C GLU A 220 15.24 8.63 -15.76
N VAL A 221 15.30 7.94 -14.63
CA VAL A 221 15.37 8.56 -13.29
C VAL A 221 16.76 8.43 -12.65
N GLU A 222 17.75 7.95 -13.40
CA GLU A 222 19.15 7.78 -12.96
C GLU A 222 19.26 7.04 -11.62
N ALA A 223 18.38 6.05 -11.38
CA ALA A 223 18.35 5.27 -10.16
C ALA A 223 19.36 4.11 -10.25
N ASP A 224 20.65 4.45 -10.31
CA ASP A 224 21.75 3.50 -10.58
C ASP A 224 22.33 2.85 -9.32
N GLY A 225 21.66 3.02 -8.17
CA GLY A 225 22.16 2.59 -6.86
C GLY A 225 22.85 3.73 -6.12
N GLY A 226 23.04 3.54 -4.82
CA GLY A 226 23.69 4.51 -3.93
C GLY A 226 24.82 3.84 -3.17
N GLU A 227 25.71 4.66 -2.61
CA GLU A 227 26.82 4.24 -1.77
C GLU A 227 26.32 3.97 -0.35
N TRP A 228 26.72 2.85 0.25
CA TRP A 228 26.48 2.62 1.68
C TRP A 228 27.29 3.61 2.51
N VAL A 229 26.68 4.14 3.57
CA VAL A 229 27.35 4.99 4.55
C VAL A 229 27.64 4.14 5.78
N GLU A 230 28.87 3.64 5.90
CA GLU A 230 29.28 2.72 6.98
C GLU A 230 29.46 3.41 8.34
N ASP A 231 29.97 4.65 8.32
CA ASP A 231 30.09 5.49 9.51
C ASP A 231 28.83 6.35 9.68
N HIS A 232 27.95 5.92 10.58
CA HIS A 232 26.67 6.56 10.86
C HIS A 232 26.31 6.42 12.34
N PRO A 233 25.43 7.30 12.87
CA PRO A 233 24.90 7.15 14.22
C PRO A 233 24.25 5.76 14.39
N LYS A 234 24.59 5.08 15.49
CA LYS A 234 23.94 3.83 15.88
C LYS A 234 22.68 4.13 16.68
N ASP A 235 21.66 3.31 16.51
CA ASP A 235 20.40 3.37 17.25
C ASP A 235 20.21 2.04 17.97
N ALA A 236 20.12 2.07 19.30
CA ALA A 236 19.92 0.86 20.10
C ALA A 236 18.53 0.24 19.90
N SER A 237 17.58 1.00 19.34
CA SER A 237 16.22 0.55 19.07
C SER A 237 16.02 0.01 17.66
N ASP A 238 16.99 0.17 16.76
CA ASP A 238 16.94 -0.30 15.37
C ASP A 238 18.32 -0.85 14.97
N ALA A 239 18.51 -2.15 15.18
CA ALA A 239 19.75 -2.84 14.87
C ALA A 239 20.02 -2.89 13.36
N ASP A 240 18.98 -2.78 12.54
CA ASP A 240 19.03 -2.86 11.08
C ASP A 240 19.12 -1.48 10.41
N LEU A 241 19.31 -0.42 11.22
CA LEU A 241 19.37 0.96 10.76
C LEU A 241 20.50 1.16 9.75
N SER A 242 20.09 1.59 8.55
CA SER A 242 20.95 1.68 7.38
C SER A 242 20.89 3.05 6.73
N PHE A 243 21.99 3.44 6.09
CA PHE A 243 22.12 4.71 5.38
C PHE A 243 22.71 4.51 3.98
N LYS A 244 22.09 5.12 2.97
CA LYS A 244 22.64 5.19 1.60
C LYS A 244 22.72 6.62 1.11
N ARG A 245 23.85 6.94 0.48
CA ARG A 245 24.13 8.20 -0.17
C ARG A 245 23.86 8.09 -1.67
N PHE A 246 23.13 9.06 -2.21
CA PHE A 246 22.78 9.14 -3.62
C PHE A 246 23.26 10.46 -4.20
N ARG A 247 23.81 10.41 -5.41
CA ARG A 247 24.10 11.61 -6.21
C ARG A 247 22.99 11.78 -7.24
N ALA A 248 22.25 12.89 -7.16
CA ALA A 248 21.16 13.21 -8.08
C ALA A 248 21.40 14.59 -8.69
N GLY A 249 21.85 14.61 -9.95
CA GLY A 249 22.36 15.81 -10.60
C GLY A 249 23.55 16.41 -9.83
N ARG A 250 23.40 17.64 -9.33
CA ARG A 250 24.43 18.36 -8.57
C ARG A 250 24.30 18.22 -7.04
N ARG A 251 23.33 17.46 -6.56
CA ARG A 251 23.02 17.32 -5.14
C ARG A 251 23.37 15.93 -4.64
N THR A 252 23.77 15.88 -3.37
CA THR A 252 23.96 14.64 -2.62
C THR A 252 22.84 14.54 -1.60
N HIS A 253 22.18 13.38 -1.58
CA HIS A 253 21.10 13.04 -0.65
C HIS A 253 21.53 11.84 0.18
N VAL A 254 21.18 11.82 1.47
CA VAL A 254 21.38 10.63 2.30
C VAL A 254 20.01 10.15 2.79
N VAL A 255 19.72 8.88 2.54
CA VAL A 255 18.48 8.23 2.98
C VAL A 255 18.79 7.25 4.09
N ARG A 256 18.08 7.43 5.21
CA ARG A 256 18.01 6.51 6.34
C ARG A 256 16.82 5.57 6.18
N PHE A 257 16.99 4.29 6.41
CA PHE A 257 15.93 3.27 6.31
C PHE A 257 16.29 2.06 7.17
N SER A 258 15.31 1.21 7.48
CA SER A 258 15.58 -0.09 8.12
C SER A 258 15.92 -1.11 7.03
N GLY A 259 17.08 -1.75 7.13
CA GLY A 259 17.51 -2.81 6.22
C GLY A 259 16.64 -4.06 6.36
N PRO A 260 16.63 -4.96 5.37
CA PRO A 260 15.98 -6.26 5.52
C PRO A 260 16.64 -7.04 6.66
N CYS A 261 15.84 -7.72 7.48
CA CYS A 261 16.37 -8.62 8.50
C CYS A 261 17.20 -9.72 7.83
N THR A 262 18.47 -9.84 8.24
CA THR A 262 19.43 -10.83 7.70
C THR A 262 19.53 -12.07 8.56
#